data_AF-A0A2D9CIV6-F1
#
_entry.id   AF-A0A2D9CIV6-F1
#
_cell.length_a   1.000
_cell.length_b   1.000
_cell.length_c   1.000
_cell.angle_alpha   90.00
_cell.angle_beta   90.00
_cell.angle_gamma   90.00
#
_symmetry.space_group_name_H-M   'P 1'
#
loop_
_entity.id
_entity.type
_entity.pdbx_description
1 polymer ?
#
loop_
_entity_poly.entity_id
_entity_poly.type
_entity_poly.pdbx_seq_one_letter_code
_entity_poly.pdbx_strand_id
1 'polypeptide(L)'
;WELTLSDRSAYDTGVLLEACLITTTSSVCSPDLNGDGMLDFFDISAFLSGFTAMDPAADFTGDGQYDFFDVSAFLGAFGAGCP
;
A
#
# COMPACT_ATOMS: atom_id res chain seq x y z
N TRP A 1 18.49 -29.71 -10.12
CA TRP A 1 17.83 -29.36 -11.38
C TRP A 1 16.35 -29.27 -11.02
N GLU A 2 15.65 -28.15 -10.96
CA GLU A 2 15.86 -26.75 -11.32
C GLU A 2 15.21 -25.86 -10.25
N LEU A 3 15.60 -24.59 -10.22
CA LEU A 3 15.07 -23.54 -9.35
C LEU A 3 13.73 -23.04 -9.90
N THR A 4 12.69 -22.86 -9.08
CA THR A 4 11.59 -21.94 -9.41
C THR A 4 11.31 -21.03 -8.22
N LEU A 5 11.81 -19.81 -8.37
CA LEU A 5 11.64 -18.66 -7.49
C LEU A 5 10.15 -18.28 -7.44
N SER A 6 9.47 -18.51 -6.30
CA SER A 6 8.23 -17.78 -5.94
C SER A 6 8.54 -16.55 -5.07
N ASP A 7 9.82 -16.19 -4.96
CA ASP A 7 10.25 -14.86 -4.56
C ASP A 7 10.27 -13.98 -5.82
N ARG A 8 9.24 -13.13 -5.97
CA ARG A 8 9.13 -11.96 -6.85
C ARG A 8 7.80 -11.29 -6.48
N SER A 9 7.74 -10.47 -5.44
CA SER A 9 8.27 -9.10 -5.45
C SER A 9 8.13 -8.47 -6.84
N ALA A 10 6.93 -7.97 -7.10
CA ALA A 10 6.60 -6.60 -7.50
C ALA A 10 7.73 -5.71 -8.10
N TYR A 11 8.58 -6.23 -8.98
CA TYR A 11 9.46 -5.41 -9.81
C TYR A 11 8.89 -5.28 -11.22
N ASP A 12 8.14 -4.20 -11.36
CA ASP A 12 7.87 -3.45 -12.58
C ASP A 12 9.12 -3.33 -13.47
N THR A 13 9.09 -3.97 -14.62
CA THR A 13 9.71 -3.42 -15.84
C THR A 13 8.76 -3.75 -16.98
N GLY A 14 8.07 -2.74 -17.51
CA GLY A 14 7.20 -2.89 -18.68
C GLY A 14 7.91 -3.57 -19.87
N VAL A 15 7.11 -4.16 -20.78
CA VAL A 15 7.47 -4.92 -22.03
C VAL A 15 7.39 -6.46 -21.77
N LEU A 16 6.49 -7.32 -22.30
CA LEU A 16 5.52 -7.31 -23.42
C LEU A 16 4.41 -8.37 -23.23
N LEU A 17 3.21 -8.01 -23.70
CA LEU A 17 2.23 -8.78 -24.48
C LEU A 17 2.08 -10.32 -24.30
N GLU A 18 0.82 -10.69 -24.03
CA GLU A 18 0.07 -11.91 -24.42
C GLU A 18 -0.25 -12.92 -23.29
N ALA A 19 -1.36 -12.63 -22.58
CA ALA A 19 -2.28 -13.43 -21.75
C ALA A 19 -1.81 -14.81 -21.21
N CYS A 20 -1.83 -15.03 -19.89
CA CYS A 20 -3.06 -15.42 -19.17
C CYS A 20 -2.95 -15.20 -17.64
N LEU A 21 -3.84 -14.35 -17.10
CA LEU A 21 -4.31 -14.23 -15.71
C LEU A 21 -3.30 -14.27 -14.53
N ILE A 22 -2.81 -13.09 -14.15
CA ILE A 22 -3.07 -12.51 -12.82
C ILE A 22 -2.81 -11.01 -12.91
N THR A 23 -3.78 -10.29 -13.46
CA THR A 23 -3.94 -8.89 -13.11
C THR A 23 -4.49 -8.91 -11.68
N THR A 24 -3.60 -8.88 -10.68
CA THR A 24 -3.98 -8.21 -9.45
C THR A 24 -4.16 -6.76 -9.87
N THR A 25 -5.40 -6.37 -10.13
CA THR A 25 -5.78 -4.98 -9.93
C THR A 25 -5.52 -4.75 -8.45
N SER A 26 -4.27 -4.47 -8.07
CA SER A 26 -3.97 -3.80 -6.81
C SER A 26 -4.86 -2.57 -6.91
N SER A 27 -5.98 -2.65 -6.21
CA SER A 27 -6.88 -1.53 -6.04
C SER A 27 -6.04 -0.60 -5.19
N VAL A 28 -5.28 0.28 -5.86
CA VAL A 28 -4.42 1.25 -5.20
C VAL A 28 -5.36 2.14 -4.42
N CYS A 29 -5.58 1.75 -3.18
CA CYS A 29 -6.44 2.41 -2.24
C CYS A 29 -5.54 3.22 -1.34
N SER A 30 -6.03 4.39 -0.93
CA SER A 30 -5.26 5.30 -0.08
C SER A 30 -4.59 4.64 1.14
N PRO A 31 -5.20 3.66 1.84
CA PRO A 31 -4.57 3.00 2.99
C PRO A 31 -3.58 1.88 2.66
N ASP A 32 -3.44 1.44 1.40
CA ASP A 32 -2.39 0.49 0.97
C ASP A 32 -1.10 1.27 0.72
N LEU A 33 -0.25 1.33 1.75
CA LEU A 33 0.97 2.13 1.74
C LEU A 33 2.18 1.34 1.25
N ASN A 34 2.12 0.01 1.28
CA ASN A 34 3.19 -0.85 0.79
C ASN A 34 3.00 -1.24 -0.70
N GLY A 35 1.81 -0.99 -1.26
CA GLY A 35 1.44 -1.21 -2.65
C GLY A 35 1.23 -2.69 -3.02
N ASP A 36 1.00 -3.56 -2.05
CA ASP A 36 0.85 -5.00 -2.27
C ASP A 36 -0.59 -5.44 -2.56
N GLY A 37 -1.55 -4.52 -2.42
CA GLY A 37 -2.98 -4.74 -2.65
C GLY A 37 -3.70 -5.46 -1.49
N MET A 38 -3.05 -5.65 -0.35
CA MET A 38 -3.61 -6.26 0.85
C MET A 38 -3.55 -5.29 2.01
N LEU A 39 -4.73 -4.94 2.57
CA LEU A 39 -4.76 -4.16 3.80
C LEU A 39 -4.47 -5.04 5.01
N ASP A 40 -3.24 -4.96 5.51
CA ASP A 40 -2.80 -5.72 6.68
C ASP A 40 -1.93 -4.89 7.64
N PHE A 41 -1.20 -5.59 8.52
CA PHE A 41 -0.36 -4.92 9.52
C PHE A 41 0.82 -4.18 8.88
N PHE A 42 1.28 -4.58 7.70
CA PHE A 42 2.41 -3.95 7.03
C PHE A 42 2.08 -2.51 6.62
N ASP A 43 0.85 -2.23 6.16
CA ASP A 43 0.40 -0.85 5.89
C ASP A 43 0.39 0.01 7.14
N ILE A 44 -0.06 -0.54 8.27
CA ILE A 44 -0.08 0.17 9.54
C ILE A 44 1.36 0.50 9.98
N SER A 45 2.29 -0.43 9.81
CA SER A 45 3.69 -0.20 10.13
C SER A 45 4.36 0.83 9.21
N ALA A 46 3.97 0.85 7.93
CA ALA A 46 4.41 1.84 6.96
C ALA A 46 3.87 3.24 7.32
N PHE A 47 2.58 3.33 7.68
CA PHE A 47 1.95 4.55 8.18
C PHE A 47 2.66 5.09 9.41
N LEU A 48 2.91 4.26 10.43
CA LEU A 48 3.60 4.70 11.66
C LEU A 48 5.02 5.18 11.37
N SER A 49 5.73 4.53 10.45
CA SER A 49 7.07 4.96 10.03
C SER A 49 7.00 6.33 9.35
N GLY A 50 6.08 6.53 8.41
CA GLY A 50 5.84 7.82 7.76
C GLY A 50 5.42 8.91 8.75
N PHE A 51 4.53 8.59 9.69
CA PHE A 51 4.06 9.51 10.72
C PHE A 51 5.22 10.02 11.61
N THR A 52 6.14 9.13 12.00
CA THR A 52 7.33 9.54 12.77
C THR A 52 8.35 10.33 11.94
N ALA A 53 8.37 10.13 10.63
CA ALA A 53 9.22 10.85 9.70
C ALA A 53 8.60 12.17 9.21
N MET A 54 7.35 12.48 9.60
CA MET A 54 6.55 13.58 9.05
C MET A 54 6.46 13.51 7.52
N ASP A 55 6.32 12.29 7.00
CA ASP A 55 6.18 12.02 5.57
C ASP A 55 4.78 12.43 5.11
N PRO A 56 4.63 13.19 4.01
CA PRO A 56 3.33 13.55 3.44
C PRO A 56 2.37 12.38 3.22
N ALA A 57 2.87 11.15 3.05
CA ALA A 57 2.05 9.94 2.95
C ALA A 57 1.26 9.62 4.23
N ALA A 58 1.69 10.13 5.40
CA ALA A 58 1.02 9.97 6.67
C ALA A 58 0.02 11.09 7.00
N ASP A 59 -0.02 12.17 6.20
CA ASP A 59 -1.01 13.26 6.31
C ASP A 59 -2.29 12.85 5.55
N PHE A 60 -3.15 12.08 6.22
CA PHE A 60 -4.40 11.60 5.64
C PHE A 60 -5.49 12.67 5.62
N THR A 61 -5.35 13.72 6.43
CA THR A 61 -6.30 14.84 6.45
C THR A 61 -5.95 15.94 5.42
N GLY A 62 -4.69 15.99 4.99
CA GLY A 62 -4.16 16.98 4.05
C GLY A 62 -3.99 18.37 4.66
N ASP A 63 -3.93 18.48 5.98
CA ASP A 63 -3.86 19.77 6.69
C ASP A 63 -2.42 20.19 7.03
N GLY A 64 -1.43 19.33 6.73
CA GLY A 64 -0.01 19.55 7.01
C GLY A 64 0.38 19.34 8.47
N GLN A 65 -0.53 18.89 9.32
CA GLN A 65 -0.25 18.42 10.66
C GLN A 65 -0.25 16.89 10.69
N TYR A 66 0.51 16.33 11.63
CA TYR A 66 0.61 14.88 11.83
C TYR A 66 0.13 14.60 13.24
N ASP A 67 -1.17 14.40 13.39
CA ASP A 67 -1.80 14.22 14.70
C ASP A 67 -2.78 13.03 14.72
N PHE A 68 -3.61 12.96 15.76
CA PHE A 68 -4.56 11.87 15.92
C PHE A 68 -5.63 11.82 14.82
N PHE A 69 -5.93 12.95 14.17
CA PHE A 69 -6.92 13.00 13.11
C PHE A 69 -6.47 12.22 11.88
N ASP A 70 -5.19 12.24 11.52
CA ASP A 70 -4.63 11.42 10.44
C ASP A 70 -4.77 9.93 10.73
N VAL A 71 -4.49 9.53 11.98
CA VAL A 71 -4.65 8.14 12.42
C VAL A 71 -6.12 7.71 12.30
N SER A 72 -7.05 8.56 12.73
CA SER A 72 -8.48 8.26 12.64
C SER A 72 -8.99 8.19 11.19
N ALA A 73 -8.46 9.05 10.30
CA ALA A 73 -8.78 9.06 8.88
C ALA A 73 -8.22 7.80 8.18
N PHE A 74 -6.97 7.44 8.47
CA PHE A 74 -6.35 6.20 8.01
C PHE A 74 -7.16 4.97 8.44
N LEU A 75 -7.52 4.85 9.73
CA LEU A 75 -8.32 3.72 10.22
C LEU A 75 -9.73 3.69 9.61
N GLY A 76 -10.32 4.86 9.34
CA GLY A 76 -11.58 4.96 8.62
C GLY A 76 -11.48 4.40 7.20
N ALA A 77 -10.42 4.74 6.47
CA ALA A 77 -10.15 4.19 5.15
C ALA A 77 -9.82 2.70 5.20
N PHE A 78 -9.00 2.27 6.16
CA PHE A 78 -8.61 0.87 6.37
C PHE A 78 -9.82 -0.02 6.66
N GLY A 79 -10.75 0.43 7.51
CA GLY A 79 -12.00 -0.27 7.81
C GLY A 79 -13.01 -0.27 6.68
N ALA A 80 -12.98 0.73 5.78
CA ALA A 80 -13.81 0.77 4.58
C ALA A 80 -13.31 -0.21 3.50
N GLY A 81 -12.02 -0.57 3.52
CA GLY A 81 -11.41 -1.48 2.55
C GLY A 81 -11.10 -0.82 1.20
N CYS A 82 -10.60 -1.62 0.27
CA CYS A 82 -10.26 -1.19 -1.09
C CYS A 82 -11.35 -1.65 -2.07
N PRO A 83 -11.81 -0.78 -3.00
CA PRO A 83 -12.89 -1.10 -3.94
C PRO A 83 -12.52 -2.14 -5.01
#